data_AF-A0A482XB46-F1
#
_entry.id   AF-A0A482XB46-F1
#
_cell.length_a   1.000
_cell.length_b   1.000
_cell.length_c   1.000
_cell.angle_alpha   90.00
_cell.angle_beta   90.00
_cell.angle_gamma   90.00
#
_symmetry.space_group_name_H-M   'P 1'
#
loop_
_entity.id
_entity.type
_entity.pdbx_description
1 polymer ?
#
loop_
_entity_poly.entity_id
_entity_poly.type
_entity_poly.pdbx_seq_one_letter_code
_entity_poly.pdbx_strand_id
1 'polypeptide(L)'
;MYHACVLDKVPIVKALNIISCLMANEQEQLFFRKCTTKTQDTKADIKQCSKGEEGRHLMSGYGNRTRDFQPEIKMIPSIAFNGVYNQTLRDDAMRNLKQVICNFLNPKPLECRTTEETEDYID
;
A
#
# COMPACT_ATOMS: atom_id res chain seq x y z
N MET A 1 -8.28 0.26 12.86
CA MET A 1 -7.31 -0.85 12.77
C MET A 1 -7.64 -1.87 11.68
N TYR A 2 -8.70 -1.66 10.86
CA TYR A 2 -9.07 -2.62 9.82
C TYR A 2 -7.95 -2.81 8.79
N HIS A 3 -7.28 -1.75 8.35
CA HIS A 3 -6.16 -1.85 7.41
C HIS A 3 -5.04 -2.79 7.91
N ALA A 4 -4.65 -2.66 9.18
CA ALA A 4 -3.62 -3.51 9.79
C ALA A 4 -4.02 -4.99 9.80
N CYS A 5 -5.24 -5.30 10.21
CA CYS A 5 -5.74 -6.67 10.27
C CYS A 5 -5.99 -7.27 8.88
N VAL A 6 -6.36 -6.46 7.89
CA VAL A 6 -6.48 -6.94 6.51
C VAL A 6 -5.12 -7.34 5.95
N LEU A 7 -4.06 -6.57 6.21
CA LEU A 7 -2.69 -6.92 5.83
C LEU A 7 -2.21 -8.23 6.48
N ASP A 8 -2.57 -8.44 7.75
CA ASP A 8 -2.18 -9.63 8.50
C ASP A 8 -2.94 -10.90 8.05
N LYS A 9 -4.24 -10.78 7.80
CA LYS A 9 -5.13 -11.93 7.54
C LYS A 9 -5.32 -12.27 6.05
N VAL A 10 -4.90 -11.41 5.14
CA VAL A 10 -5.19 -11.55 3.70
C VAL A 10 -3.90 -11.48 2.89
N PRO A 11 -3.70 -12.36 1.88
CA PRO A 11 -2.58 -12.25 0.96
C PRO A 11 -2.47 -10.86 0.35
N ILE A 12 -1.25 -10.30 0.32
CA ILE A 12 -0.99 -8.88 0.03
C ILE A 12 -1.72 -8.34 -1.20
N VAL A 13 -1.71 -9.07 -2.31
CA VAL A 13 -2.38 -8.66 -3.56
C VAL A 13 -3.88 -8.46 -3.36
N LYS A 14 -4.54 -9.35 -2.59
CA LYS A 14 -5.97 -9.23 -2.29
C LYS A 14 -6.22 -8.20 -1.18
N ALA A 15 -5.28 -8.04 -0.25
CA ALA A 15 -5.36 -7.05 0.83
C ALA A 15 -5.36 -5.62 0.27
N LEU A 16 -4.52 -5.32 -0.72
CA LEU A 16 -4.43 -3.99 -1.33
C LEU A 16 -5.76 -3.52 -1.93
N ASN A 17 -6.50 -4.41 -2.61
CA ASN A 17 -7.83 -4.06 -3.15
C ASN A 17 -8.83 -3.71 -2.05
N ILE A 18 -8.83 -4.48 -0.95
CA ILE A 18 -9.71 -4.24 0.19
C ILE A 18 -9.34 -2.91 0.88
N ILE A 19 -8.04 -2.68 1.11
CA ILE A 19 -7.54 -1.46 1.76
C ILE A 19 -7.81 -0.23 0.89
N SER A 20 -7.58 -0.30 -0.42
CA SER A 20 -7.88 0.79 -1.34
C SER A 20 -9.36 1.15 -1.32
N CYS A 21 -10.25 0.15 -1.27
CA CYS A 21 -11.68 0.40 -1.12
C CYS A 21 -12.01 1.04 0.24
N LEU A 22 -11.41 0.57 1.34
CA LEU A 22 -11.64 1.12 2.67
C LEU A 22 -11.17 2.58 2.76
N MET A 23 -9.97 2.91 2.26
CA MET A 23 -9.42 4.27 2.25
C MET A 23 -10.27 5.26 1.45
N ALA A 24 -10.98 4.80 0.42
CA ALA A 24 -11.86 5.64 -0.39
C ALA A 24 -13.18 6.00 0.32
N ASN A 25 -13.44 5.48 1.52
CA ASN A 25 -14.68 5.70 2.27
C ASN A 25 -14.39 6.20 3.68
N GLU A 26 -15.00 7.31 4.08
CA GLU A 26 -14.77 7.94 5.40
C GLU A 26 -15.15 7.04 6.59
N GLN A 27 -16.03 6.05 6.39
CA GLN A 27 -16.53 5.15 7.43
C GLN A 27 -16.08 3.71 7.19
N GLU A 28 -14.79 3.43 7.33
CA GLU A 28 -14.17 2.11 7.12
C GLU A 28 -14.98 0.95 7.73
N GLN A 29 -15.52 1.13 8.94
CA GLN A 29 -16.26 0.08 9.65
C GLN A 29 -17.57 -0.30 8.95
N LEU A 30 -18.26 0.68 8.35
CA LEU A 30 -19.50 0.44 7.61
C LEU A 30 -19.20 -0.16 6.23
N PHE A 31 -18.11 0.26 5.62
CA PHE A 31 -17.73 -0.16 4.28
C PHE A 31 -16.91 -1.45 4.26
N PHE A 32 -16.41 -1.94 5.39
CA PHE A 32 -15.67 -3.20 5.45
C PHE A 32 -16.42 -4.34 4.77
N ARG A 33 -17.72 -4.52 5.09
CA ARG A 33 -18.54 -5.57 4.45
C ARG A 33 -18.67 -5.40 2.93
N LYS A 34 -18.70 -4.15 2.43
CA LYS A 34 -18.80 -3.84 1.00
C LYS A 34 -17.47 -4.01 0.28
N CYS A 35 -16.37 -3.66 0.94
CA CYS A 35 -15.01 -3.74 0.40
C CYS A 35 -14.41 -5.14 0.43
N THR A 36 -15.02 -6.08 1.15
CA THR A 36 -14.50 -7.44 1.29
C THR A 36 -15.49 -8.51 0.80
N THR A 37 -15.09 -9.26 -0.22
CA THR A 37 -15.82 -10.42 -0.74
C THR A 37 -15.41 -11.73 -0.05
N LYS A 38 -14.65 -11.64 1.05
CA LYS A 38 -14.17 -12.81 1.81
C LYS A 38 -15.30 -13.60 2.46
N THR A 39 -14.98 -14.84 2.84
CA THR A 39 -15.85 -15.72 3.62
C THR A 39 -16.27 -15.04 4.93
N GLN A 40 -17.38 -15.50 5.48
CA GLN A 40 -17.91 -14.96 6.74
C GLN A 40 -16.91 -15.13 7.90
N ASP A 41 -16.16 -16.24 7.92
CA ASP A 41 -15.15 -16.51 8.94
C ASP A 41 -13.98 -15.53 8.84
N THR A 42 -13.40 -15.34 7.65
CA THR A 42 -12.32 -14.34 7.47
C THR A 42 -12.79 -12.92 7.80
N LYS A 43 -14.06 -12.59 7.51
CA LYS A 43 -14.67 -11.31 7.92
C LYS A 43 -14.77 -11.18 9.43
N ALA A 44 -15.14 -12.26 10.12
CA ALA A 44 -15.24 -12.29 11.58
C ALA A 44 -13.86 -12.16 12.21
N ASP A 45 -12.86 -12.89 11.71
CA ASP A 45 -11.48 -12.84 12.19
C ASP A 45 -10.88 -11.43 12.06
N ILE A 46 -11.02 -10.80 10.89
CA ILE A 46 -10.54 -9.42 10.67
C ILE A 46 -11.27 -8.46 11.62
N LYS A 47 -12.58 -8.62 11.80
CA LYS A 47 -13.36 -7.77 12.71
C LYS A 47 -12.90 -7.96 14.16
N GLN A 48 -12.65 -9.19 14.59
CA GLN A 48 -12.15 -9.52 15.92
C GLN A 48 -10.76 -8.92 16.14
N CYS A 49 -9.83 -9.16 15.21
CA CYS A 49 -8.50 -8.54 15.21
C CYS A 49 -8.62 -7.01 15.34
N SER A 50 -9.47 -6.38 14.53
CA SER A 50 -9.59 -4.91 14.47
C SER A 50 -10.12 -4.27 15.74
N LYS A 51 -10.75 -5.05 16.63
CA LYS A 51 -11.31 -4.61 17.91
C LYS A 51 -10.51 -5.13 19.11
N GLY A 52 -9.56 -6.03 18.87
CA GLY A 52 -8.86 -6.78 19.90
C GLY A 52 -7.44 -6.29 20.16
N GLU A 53 -6.73 -7.06 20.98
CA GLU A 53 -5.33 -6.85 21.31
C GLU A 53 -4.40 -7.05 20.11
N GLU A 54 -4.71 -8.02 19.25
CA GLU A 54 -3.97 -8.29 18.03
C GLU A 54 -3.85 -7.05 17.14
N GLY A 55 -4.97 -6.37 16.85
CA GLY A 55 -4.95 -5.13 16.09
C GLY A 55 -4.13 -4.03 16.77
N ARG A 56 -4.19 -3.93 18.11
CA ARG A 56 -3.40 -2.96 18.87
C ARG A 56 -1.91 -3.24 18.76
N HIS A 57 -1.50 -4.51 18.86
CA HIS A 57 -0.11 -4.93 18.69
C HIS A 57 0.40 -4.65 17.28
N LEU A 58 -0.38 -4.95 16.25
CA LEU A 58 -0.04 -4.63 14.86
C LEU A 58 0.18 -3.11 14.68
N MET A 59 -0.76 -2.27 15.16
CA MET A 59 -0.62 -0.81 15.08
C MET A 59 0.59 -0.29 15.86
N SER A 60 0.87 -0.82 17.05
CA SER A 60 2.07 -0.45 17.82
C SER A 60 3.35 -0.81 17.06
N GLY A 61 3.40 -1.99 16.44
CA GLY A 61 4.53 -2.42 15.61
C GLY A 61 4.75 -1.49 14.42
N TYR A 62 3.68 -1.08 13.72
CA TYR A 62 3.78 -0.11 12.63
C TYR A 62 4.19 1.29 13.12
N GLY A 63 3.74 1.70 14.31
CA GLY A 63 4.17 2.95 14.94
C GLY A 63 5.67 2.96 15.25
N ASN A 64 6.19 1.87 15.82
CA ASN A 64 7.63 1.71 16.06
C ASN A 64 8.41 1.74 14.75
N ARG A 65 7.97 0.96 13.75
CA ARG A 65 8.62 0.90 12.45
C ARG A 65 8.63 2.24 11.70
N THR A 66 7.63 3.09 11.94
CA THR A 66 7.57 4.47 11.42
C THR A 66 8.54 5.39 12.15
N ARG A 67 8.59 5.30 13.49
CA ARG A 67 9.50 6.06 14.35
C ARG A 67 10.97 5.75 14.06
N ASP A 68 11.28 4.48 13.81
CA ASP A 68 12.63 3.99 13.61
C ASP A 68 13.15 4.20 12.18
N PHE A 69 12.28 4.62 11.24
CA PHE A 69 12.65 4.84 9.86
C PHE A 69 13.62 6.03 9.73
N GLN A 70 14.70 5.86 8.95
CA GLN A 70 15.71 6.88 8.71
C GLN A 70 15.81 7.24 7.22
N PRO A 71 15.83 8.54 6.85
CA PRO A 71 15.65 9.70 7.73
C PRO A 71 14.22 9.77 8.33
N GLU A 72 14.07 10.46 9.46
CA GLU A 72 12.79 10.61 10.16
C GLU A 72 11.65 11.00 9.20
N ILE A 73 10.53 10.28 9.30
CA ILE A 73 9.31 10.58 8.55
C ILE A 73 8.62 11.82 9.15
N LYS A 74 8.62 12.93 8.40
CA LYS A 74 8.01 14.21 8.84
C LYS A 74 6.66 14.53 8.21
N MET A 75 6.27 13.83 7.15
CA MET A 75 5.05 14.12 6.40
C MET A 75 4.45 12.85 5.80
N ILE A 76 3.13 12.70 5.95
CA ILE A 76 2.33 11.67 5.29
C ILE A 76 1.61 12.24 4.04
N PRO A 77 1.35 11.42 3.01
CA PRO A 77 1.93 10.10 2.78
C PRO A 77 3.45 10.18 2.57
N SER A 78 4.16 9.12 2.97
CA SER A 78 5.61 8.97 2.81
C SER A 78 5.89 7.77 1.89
N ILE A 79 6.77 7.95 0.92
CA ILE A 79 7.11 6.92 -0.07
C ILE A 79 8.64 6.80 -0.08
N ALA A 80 9.14 5.61 0.24
CA ALA A 80 10.56 5.30 0.21
C ALA A 80 10.84 4.34 -0.94
N PHE A 81 11.91 4.61 -1.69
CA PHE A 81 12.38 3.76 -2.78
C PHE A 81 13.64 3.05 -2.33
N ASN A 82 13.66 1.72 -2.44
CA ASN A 82 14.79 0.87 -2.01
C ASN A 82 15.25 1.15 -0.57
N GLY A 83 14.30 1.41 0.34
CA GLY A 83 14.59 1.67 1.75
C GLY A 83 15.04 3.11 2.06
N VAL A 84 15.17 3.99 1.07
CA VAL A 84 15.62 5.38 1.26
C VAL A 84 14.48 6.34 0.99
N TYR A 85 14.23 7.25 1.95
CA TYR A 85 13.32 8.37 1.74
C TYR A 85 14.02 9.54 1.07
N ASN A 86 13.39 10.08 0.04
CA ASN A 86 13.80 11.30 -0.64
C ASN A 86 12.54 12.10 -0.99
N GLN A 87 12.53 13.38 -0.61
CA GLN A 87 11.34 14.23 -0.79
C GLN A 87 10.96 14.43 -2.25
N THR A 88 11.94 14.66 -3.14
CA THR A 88 11.72 14.81 -4.59
C THR A 88 11.10 13.54 -5.17
N LEU A 89 11.67 12.36 -4.89
CA LEU A 89 11.12 11.09 -5.36
C LEU A 89 9.72 10.83 -4.82
N ARG A 90 9.46 11.20 -3.56
CA ARG A 90 8.12 11.10 -2.97
C ARG A 90 7.14 12.01 -3.73
N ASP A 91 7.50 13.25 -4.02
CA ASP A 91 6.62 14.20 -4.71
C ASP A 91 6.38 13.82 -6.18
N ASP A 92 7.39 13.29 -6.86
CA ASP A 92 7.24 12.69 -8.19
C ASP A 92 6.32 11.47 -8.15
N ALA A 93 6.49 10.59 -7.16
CA ALA A 93 5.69 9.38 -7.01
C ALA A 93 4.22 9.68 -6.68
N MET A 94 3.95 10.76 -5.94
CA MET A 94 2.59 11.25 -5.70
C MET A 94 1.89 11.69 -6.99
N ARG A 95 2.65 12.15 -8.00
CA ARG A 95 2.10 12.50 -9.33
C ARG A 95 2.02 11.28 -10.24
N ASN A 96 3.09 10.48 -10.29
CA ASN A 96 3.22 9.32 -11.16
C ASN A 96 4.15 8.25 -10.56
N LEU A 97 3.59 7.43 -9.67
CA LEU A 97 4.33 6.33 -9.03
C LEU A 97 4.95 5.37 -10.05
N LYS A 98 4.24 5.06 -11.14
CA LYS A 98 4.71 4.14 -12.19
C LYS A 98 6.01 4.65 -12.82
N GLN A 99 6.05 5.93 -13.20
CA GLN A 99 7.24 6.52 -13.81
C GLN A 99 8.46 6.44 -12.88
N VAL A 100 8.29 6.75 -11.59
CA VAL A 100 9.40 6.67 -10.63
C VAL A 100 9.87 5.23 -10.46
N ILE A 101 8.96 4.25 -10.34
CA ILE A 101 9.32 2.82 -10.28
C ILE A 101 10.12 2.41 -11.52
N CYS A 102 9.68 2.80 -12.71
CA CYS A 102 10.34 2.46 -13.97
C CYS A 102 11.78 2.99 -14.07
N ASN A 103 12.12 4.08 -13.37
CA ASN A 103 13.48 4.59 -13.30
C ASN A 103 14.41 3.69 -12.45
N PHE A 104 13.86 2.86 -11.57
CA PHE A 104 14.61 1.93 -10.72
C PHE A 104 14.73 0.51 -11.28
N LEU A 105 13.99 0.17 -12.35
CA LEU A 105 13.97 -1.19 -12.89
C LEU A 105 15.01 -1.38 -13.99
N ASN A 106 15.80 -2.44 -13.88
CA ASN A 106 16.73 -2.90 -14.91
C ASN A 106 16.71 -4.45 -14.97
N PRO A 107 16.33 -5.08 -16.11
CA PRO A 107 15.86 -4.43 -17.34
C PRO A 107 14.51 -3.73 -17.14
N LYS A 108 14.24 -2.70 -17.95
CA LYS A 108 12.95 -2.01 -17.95
C LYS A 108 11.86 -2.90 -18.57
N PRO A 109 10.76 -3.20 -17.87
CA PRO A 109 9.62 -3.93 -18.43
C PRO A 109 8.94 -3.18 -19.57
N LEU A 110 8.14 -3.88 -20.38
CA LEU A 110 7.37 -3.28 -21.48
C LEU A 110 6.44 -2.17 -20.99
N GLU A 111 5.85 -2.37 -19.81
CA GLU A 111 4.94 -1.42 -19.18
C GLU A 111 5.63 -0.10 -18.85
N CYS A 112 6.96 -0.09 -18.73
CA CYS A 112 7.75 1.10 -18.45
C CYS A 112 8.14 1.91 -19.69
N ARG A 113 7.82 1.39 -20.89
CA ARG A 113 8.08 2.10 -22.14
C ARG A 113 7.06 3.22 -22.33
N THR A 114 7.51 4.35 -22.83
CA THR A 114 6.60 5.40 -23.31
C THR A 114 6.04 4.99 -24.68
N THR A 115 4.92 5.59 -25.10
CA THR A 115 4.32 5.35 -26.42
C THR A 115 5.26 5.67 -27.60
N GLU A 116 6.37 6.37 -27.37
CA GLU A 116 7.39 6.68 -28.40
C GLU A 116 8.40 5.53 -28.58
N GLU A 117 8.62 4.69 -27.56
CA GLU A 117 9.58 3.56 -27.62
C GLU A 117 8.97 2.27 -28.20
N THR A 118 7.68 2.29 -28.56
CA THR A 118 6.99 1.14 -29.17
C THR A 118 7.05 1.11 -30.69
N GLU A 119 7.40 2.22 -31.36
CA GLU A 119 7.54 2.26 -32.83
C GLU A 119 8.84 1.60 -33.32
N ASP A 120 9.92 1.65 -32.55
CA ASP A 120 11.22 1.03 -32.90
C ASP A 120 11.25 -0.51 -32.71
N TYR A 121 10.13 -1.14 -32.32
CA TYR A 121 10.02 -2.60 -32.18
C TYR A 121 9.14 -3.26 -33.26
N ILE A 122 8.66 -2.45 -34.22
CA ILE A 122 7.90 -2.91 -35.39
C ILE A 122 8.72 -2.58 -36.64
N ASP A 123 9.90 -3.17 -36.75
CA ASP A 123 10.63 -3.36 -38.02
C ASP A 123 11.38 -4.70 -37.98
#